data_AF-A0A521M6G3-F1
#
_entry.id   AF-A0A521M6G3-F1
#
_cell.length_a   1.000
_cell.length_b   1.000
_cell.length_c   1.000
_cell.angle_alpha   90.00
_cell.angle_beta   90.00
_cell.angle_gamma   90.00
#
_symmetry.space_group_name_H-M   'P 1'
#
loop_
_entity.id
_entity.type
_entity.pdbx_description
1 polymer ?
#
loop_
_entity_poly.entity_id
_entity_poly.type
_entity_poly.pdbx_seq_one_letter_code
_entity_poly.pdbx_strand_id
1 'polypeptide(L)'
;MKPLLLAALAVLAFLPAARAQQTNEQLAARCAELGAIYDRYNTRRGEGSGGPDMIRLGAGIDCQKGKYQQGIKALEDLLQRNRISYPPAS
;
A
#
# COMPACT_ATOMS: atom_id res chain seq x y z
N MET A 1 53.84 -27.91 15.24
CA MET A 1 52.62 -28.10 14.42
C MET A 1 51.40 -27.67 15.24
N LYS A 2 50.57 -26.82 14.63
CA LYS A 2 49.20 -26.42 14.98
C LYS A 2 48.94 -25.49 16.20
N PRO A 3 47.97 -24.57 16.06
CA PRO A 3 47.98 -23.23 16.63
C PRO A 3 46.85 -23.02 17.66
N LEU A 4 47.10 -22.28 18.73
CA LEU A 4 46.04 -21.88 19.65
C LEU A 4 45.38 -20.57 19.17
N LEU A 5 44.39 -20.76 18.30
CA LEU A 5 43.15 -20.00 18.11
C LEU A 5 43.05 -18.61 18.77
N LEU A 6 43.11 -17.58 17.91
CA LEU A 6 42.55 -16.26 18.17
C LEU A 6 41.02 -16.36 18.36
N ALA A 7 40.54 -16.15 19.58
CA ALA A 7 39.13 -15.91 19.85
C ALA A 7 38.89 -14.38 19.86
N ALA A 8 38.70 -13.79 18.68
CA ALA A 8 38.17 -12.43 18.56
C ALA A 8 36.65 -12.52 18.36
N LEU A 9 35.90 -12.09 19.38
CA LEU A 9 34.44 -12.04 19.41
C LEU A 9 33.90 -11.27 18.20
N ALA A 10 33.14 -11.95 17.35
CA ALA A 10 32.31 -11.32 16.34
C ALA A 10 31.06 -10.73 17.02
N VAL A 11 31.11 -9.44 17.38
CA VAL A 11 29.91 -8.67 17.72
C VAL A 11 29.14 -8.43 16.42
N LEU A 12 28.20 -9.32 16.10
CA LEU A 12 27.21 -9.12 15.05
C LEU A 12 26.28 -7.99 15.50
N ALA A 13 26.53 -6.79 14.98
CA ALA A 13 25.67 -5.63 15.16
C ALA A 13 24.27 -5.93 14.59
N PHE A 14 23.28 -6.08 15.48
CA PHE A 14 21.88 -5.98 15.13
C PHE A 14 21.60 -4.53 14.72
N LEU A 15 21.73 -4.22 13.44
CA LEU A 15 21.26 -2.96 12.89
C LEU A 15 19.72 -3.01 12.81
N PRO A 16 18.98 -2.10 13.45
CA PRO A 16 17.54 -2.04 13.26
C PRO A 16 17.28 -1.65 11.80
N ALA A 17 16.49 -2.46 11.09
CA ALA A 17 16.02 -2.10 9.77
C ALA A 17 15.23 -0.78 9.88
N ALA A 18 15.82 0.32 9.44
CA ALA A 18 15.15 1.60 9.34
C ALA A 18 13.96 1.42 8.41
N ARG A 19 12.74 1.39 8.97
CA ARG A 19 11.52 1.46 8.17
C ARG A 19 11.47 2.85 7.56
N ALA A 20 11.83 2.95 6.28
CA ALA A 20 11.65 4.18 5.52
C ALA A 20 10.17 4.57 5.59
N GLN A 21 9.89 5.74 6.16
CA GLN A 21 8.54 6.27 6.19
C GLN A 21 8.18 6.72 4.77
N GLN A 22 7.11 6.18 4.20
CA GLN A 22 6.66 6.56 2.86
C GLN A 22 6.40 8.07 2.81
N THR A 23 6.85 8.71 1.73
CA THR A 23 6.61 10.14 1.50
C THR A 23 5.15 10.37 1.11
N ASN A 24 4.67 11.60 1.30
CA ASN A 24 3.31 11.97 0.86
C ASN A 24 3.12 11.78 -0.65
N GLU A 25 4.17 11.93 -1.45
CA GLU A 25 4.14 11.70 -2.90
C GLU A 25 3.93 10.21 -3.22
N GLN A 26 4.64 9.31 -2.52
CA GLN A 26 4.45 7.87 -2.65
C GLN A 26 3.05 7.45 -2.23
N LEU A 27 2.54 8.02 -1.13
CA LEU A 27 1.19 7.75 -0.65
C LEU A 27 0.12 8.27 -1.62
N ALA A 28 0.31 9.46 -2.20
CA ALA A 28 -0.58 10.01 -3.23
C ALA A 28 -0.58 9.13 -4.50
N ALA A 29 0.60 8.67 -4.94
CA ALA A 29 0.71 7.75 -6.06
C ALA A 29 0.00 6.43 -5.79
N ARG A 30 0.11 5.89 -4.57
CA ARG A 30 -0.60 4.68 -4.15
C ARG A 30 -2.12 4.86 -4.17
N CYS A 31 -2.63 5.99 -3.68
CA CYS A 31 -4.05 6.33 -3.80
C CYS A 31 -4.52 6.33 -5.27
N ALA A 32 -3.76 6.96 -6.17
CA ALA A 32 -4.09 7.04 -7.58
C ALA A 32 -4.07 5.64 -8.25
N GLU A 33 -3.06 4.83 -7.94
CA GLU A 33 -2.94 3.46 -8.43
C GLU A 33 -4.16 2.60 -8.06
N LEU A 34 -4.49 2.52 -6.77
CA LEU A 34 -5.57 1.68 -6.29
C LEU A 34 -6.94 2.15 -6.78
N GLY A 35 -7.17 3.47 -6.82
CA GLY A 35 -8.38 4.06 -7.38
C GLY A 35 -8.57 3.73 -8.86
N ALA A 36 -7.50 3.86 -9.66
CA ALA A 36 -7.53 3.53 -11.09
C ALA A 36 -7.78 2.05 -11.36
N ILE A 37 -7.25 1.16 -10.51
CA ILE A 37 -7.56 -0.28 -10.58
C ILE A 37 -9.06 -0.48 -10.35
N TYR A 38 -9.62 0.06 -9.27
CA TYR A 38 -11.04 -0.10 -8.98
C TYR A 38 -11.91 0.40 -10.13
N ASP A 39 -11.65 1.62 -10.62
CA ASP A 39 -12.43 2.24 -11.69
C ASP A 39 -12.40 1.41 -12.99
N ARG A 40 -11.27 0.80 -13.35
CA ARG A 40 -11.15 -0.11 -14.51
C ARG A 40 -12.05 -1.35 -14.39
N TYR A 41 -12.18 -1.92 -13.20
CA TYR A 41 -13.03 -3.10 -12.98
C TYR A 41 -14.50 -2.71 -12.85
N ASN A 42 -14.78 -1.57 -12.22
CA ASN A 42 -16.14 -1.10 -12.00
C ASN A 42 -16.81 -0.61 -13.29
N THR A 43 -16.07 0.07 -14.17
CA THR A 43 -16.56 0.44 -15.52
C THR A 43 -16.97 -0.77 -16.36
N ARG A 44 -16.39 -1.95 -16.12
CA ARG A 44 -16.76 -3.21 -16.80
C ARG A 44 -18.03 -3.86 -16.26
N ARG A 45 -18.50 -3.50 -15.05
CA ARG A 45 -19.73 -4.07 -14.45
C ARG A 45 -21.03 -3.48 -15.02
N GLY A 46 -20.94 -2.51 -15.93
CA GLY A 46 -22.04 -2.08 -16.79
C GLY A 46 -22.67 -0.74 -16.40
N GLU A 47 -22.86 0.11 -17.42
CA GLU A 47 -23.71 1.30 -17.36
C GLU A 47 -25.14 0.88 -16.98
N GLY A 48 -25.54 1.10 -15.73
CA GLY A 48 -26.87 0.73 -15.23
C GLY A 48 -26.90 0.19 -13.80
N SER A 49 -25.73 -0.14 -13.23
CA SER A 49 -25.63 -0.60 -11.84
C SER A 49 -25.48 0.58 -10.86
N GLY A 50 -26.60 1.19 -10.49
CA GLY A 50 -26.78 1.87 -9.20
C GLY A 50 -25.69 2.86 -8.75
N GLY A 51 -25.48 3.96 -9.49
CA GLY A 51 -24.73 5.12 -9.00
C GLY A 51 -23.25 4.88 -8.65
N PRO A 52 -22.53 5.94 -8.21
CA PRO A 52 -21.14 5.80 -7.82
C PRO A 52 -20.99 4.98 -6.53
N ASP A 53 -19.95 4.15 -6.46
CA ASP A 53 -19.57 3.50 -5.21
C ASP A 53 -19.14 4.56 -4.18
N MET A 54 -19.93 4.72 -3.12
CA MET A 54 -19.70 5.75 -2.11
C MET A 54 -18.43 5.51 -1.28
N ILE A 55 -17.97 4.26 -1.15
CA ILE A 55 -16.70 3.92 -0.48
C ILE A 55 -15.55 4.40 -1.35
N ARG A 56 -15.60 4.13 -2.67
CA ARG A 56 -14.64 4.67 -3.64
C ARG A 56 -14.60 6.18 -3.53
N LEU A 57 -15.76 6.84 -3.60
CA LEU A 57 -15.84 8.31 -3.56
C LEU A 57 -15.23 8.88 -2.27
N GLY A 58 -15.60 8.33 -1.11
CA GLY A 58 -15.06 8.76 0.19
C GLY A 58 -13.55 8.57 0.28
N ALA A 59 -13.03 7.42 -0.16
CA ALA A 59 -11.60 7.15 -0.14
C ALA A 59 -10.81 8.13 -1.04
N GLY A 60 -11.36 8.49 -2.21
CA GLY A 60 -10.78 9.52 -3.07
C GLY A 60 -10.70 10.88 -2.39
N ILE A 61 -11.75 11.29 -1.68
CA ILE A 61 -11.77 12.55 -0.92
C ILE A 61 -10.73 12.53 0.21
N ASP A 62 -10.58 11.42 0.93
CA ASP A 62 -9.58 11.28 1.98
C ASP A 62 -8.16 11.41 1.40
N CYS A 63 -7.88 10.77 0.25
CA CYS A 63 -6.62 10.93 -0.47
C CYS A 63 -6.38 12.40 -0.87
N GLN A 64 -7.39 13.10 -1.39
CA GLN A 64 -7.27 14.51 -1.77
C GLN A 64 -7.02 15.44 -0.56
N LYS A 65 -7.52 15.07 0.63
CA LYS A 65 -7.31 15.81 1.88
C LYS A 65 -6.01 15.46 2.60
N GLY A 66 -5.13 14.67 1.98
CA GLY A 66 -3.87 14.21 2.58
C GLY A 66 -4.06 13.15 3.67
N LYS A 67 -5.27 12.61 3.85
CA LYS A 67 -5.56 11.48 4.75
C LYS A 67 -5.22 10.16 4.07
N TYR A 68 -4.01 10.07 3.54
CA TYR A 68 -3.64 8.99 2.63
C TYR A 68 -3.78 7.61 3.25
N GLN A 69 -3.37 7.40 4.51
CA GLN A 69 -3.51 6.09 5.13
C GLN A 69 -4.96 5.61 5.21
N GLN A 70 -5.89 6.53 5.46
CA GLN A 70 -7.31 6.24 5.56
C GLN A 70 -7.90 5.92 4.18
N GLY A 71 -7.56 6.73 3.18
CA GLY A 71 -7.97 6.52 1.78
C GLY A 71 -7.39 5.24 1.17
N ILE A 72 -6.07 5.01 1.32
CA ILE A 72 -5.39 3.79 0.85
C ILE A 72 -6.03 2.56 1.47
N LYS A 73 -6.21 2.53 2.79
CA LYS A 73 -6.84 1.39 3.46
C LYS A 73 -8.24 1.13 2.94
N ALA A 74 -9.06 2.16 2.75
CA ALA A 74 -10.40 2.01 2.21
C ALA A 74 -10.39 1.46 0.77
N LEU A 75 -9.44 1.90 -0.07
CA LEU A 75 -9.27 1.38 -1.43
C LEU A 75 -8.80 -0.08 -1.44
N GLU A 76 -7.84 -0.44 -0.61
CA GLU A 76 -7.35 -1.82 -0.47
C GLU A 76 -8.46 -2.76 0.02
N ASP A 77 -9.19 -2.37 1.07
CA ASP A 77 -10.35 -3.12 1.57
C ASP A 77 -11.42 -3.27 0.47
N LEU A 78 -11.67 -2.22 -0.31
CA LEU A 78 -12.65 -2.23 -1.39
C LEU A 78 -12.24 -3.20 -2.52
N LEU A 79 -10.98 -3.17 -2.93
CA LEU A 79 -10.42 -4.09 -3.93
C LEU A 79 -10.49 -5.54 -3.43
N GLN A 80 -10.11 -5.79 -2.18
CA GLN A 80 -10.16 -7.11 -1.56
C GLN A 80 -11.60 -7.65 -1.51
N ARG A 81 -12.57 -6.84 -1.05
CA ARG A 81 -13.99 -7.22 -1.00
C ARG A 81 -14.54 -7.59 -2.38
N ASN A 82 -14.08 -6.89 -3.42
CA ASN A 82 -14.47 -7.14 -4.80
C ASN A 82 -13.64 -8.25 -5.48
N ARG A 83 -12.70 -8.87 -4.74
CA ARG A 83 -11.77 -9.89 -5.25
C ARG A 83 -10.95 -9.39 -6.44
N ILE A 84 -10.62 -8.10 -6.44
CA ILE A 84 -9.77 -7.47 -7.44
C ILE A 84 -8.33 -7.53 -6.92
N SER A 85 -7.44 -8.19 -7.67
CA SER A 85 -6.02 -8.23 -7.35
C SER A 85 -5.36 -6.86 -7.58
N TYR A 86 -4.43 -6.48 -6.70
CA TYR A 86 -3.66 -5.23 -6.79
C TYR A 86 -2.22 -5.47 -6.30
N PRO A 87 -1.24 -4.66 -6.75
CA PRO A 87 0.16 -4.84 -6.36
C PRO A 87 0.37 -4.52 -4.86
N PRO A 88 1.33 -5.19 -4.20
CA PRO A 88 1.65 -4.90 -2.80
C PRO A 88 2.19 -3.46 -2.63
N ALA A 89 2.10 -2.93 -1.41
CA ALA A 89 2.73 -1.66 -1.07
C ALA A 89 4.26 -1.77 -1.27
N SER A 90 4.85 -0.74 -1.90
CA SER A 90 6.29 -0.63 -2.15
C SER A 90 6.99 0.19 -1.08
#